data_AF-T0ZNQ9-F1
#
_entry.id   AF-T0ZNQ9-F1
#
_cell.length_a   1.000
_cell.length_b   1.000
_cell.length_c   1.000
_cell.angle_alpha   90.00
_cell.angle_beta   90.00
_cell.angle_gamma   90.00
#
_symmetry.space_group_name_H-M   'P 1'
#
loop_
_entity.id
_entity.type
_entity.pdbx_description
1 polymer ?
#
loop_
_entity_poly.entity_id
_entity_poly.type
_entity_poly.pdbx_seq_one_letter_code
_entity_poly.pdbx_strand_id
1 'polypeptide(L)'
;GCAKQIHFTLPESLWEEKKAFFSSFAFREAEKSGRQYRLFDDELHCTASFDMVWKSVMKKLPKLTASLEINGSSQDSDLLVSLRPRFADSILQGRKTVEVRRSFSAKWLGHRIALYAGAPISSIVGEAVIEQLVEDTPMSIWNRFGSSMDCTKNEFDAYATGANKLFALLLGSVRPYRRPLSLGTARSLVGKQLLPPRSYARLKVDSPWARAIPIAGMLQRAEGV
;
A
#
# COMPACT_ATOMS: atom_id res chain seq x y z
N GLY A 1 7.55 -22.04 -6.44
CA GLY A 1 6.56 -22.42 -7.47
C GLY A 1 5.26 -21.70 -7.20
N CYS A 2 4.52 -21.26 -8.23
CA CYS A 2 3.19 -20.68 -8.03
C CYS A 2 2.18 -21.75 -7.61
N ALA A 3 1.29 -21.42 -6.67
CA ALA A 3 0.19 -22.28 -6.28
C ALA A 3 -0.74 -22.52 -7.49
N LYS A 4 -1.09 -23.79 -7.74
CA LYS A 4 -2.01 -24.16 -8.84
C LYS A 4 -3.47 -24.14 -8.38
N GLN A 5 -3.71 -24.39 -7.11
CA GLN A 5 -5.05 -24.51 -6.53
C GLN A 5 -5.09 -23.88 -5.14
N ILE A 6 -6.28 -23.45 -4.75
CA ILE A 6 -6.62 -23.06 -3.38
C ILE A 6 -7.58 -24.11 -2.85
N HIS A 7 -7.37 -24.52 -1.60
CA HIS A 7 -8.27 -25.41 -0.88
C HIS A 7 -8.59 -24.83 0.49
N PHE A 8 -9.75 -25.18 1.01
CA PHE A 8 -10.13 -24.94 2.40
C PHE A 8 -11.04 -26.06 2.90
N THR A 9 -11.12 -26.16 4.22
CA THR A 9 -12.08 -27.02 4.92
C THR A 9 -13.05 -26.13 5.68
N LEU A 10 -14.33 -26.44 5.63
CA LEU A 10 -15.38 -25.69 6.30
C LEU A 10 -16.54 -26.62 6.73
N PRO A 11 -17.38 -26.21 7.69
CA PRO A 11 -18.58 -26.95 8.01
C PRO A 11 -19.59 -26.95 6.86
N GLU A 12 -20.33 -28.04 6.70
CA GLU A 12 -21.40 -28.23 5.71
C GLU A 12 -22.48 -27.15 5.85
N SER A 13 -22.87 -26.82 7.08
CA SER A 13 -23.87 -25.76 7.32
C SER A 13 -23.45 -24.40 6.72
N LEU A 14 -22.18 -24.03 6.86
CA LEU A 14 -21.63 -22.78 6.31
C LEU A 14 -21.56 -22.82 4.79
N TRP A 15 -21.23 -23.97 4.21
CA TRP A 15 -21.24 -24.17 2.77
C TRP A 15 -22.63 -23.95 2.18
N GLU A 16 -23.66 -24.57 2.77
CA GLU A 16 -25.03 -24.44 2.28
C GLU A 16 -25.57 -23.02 2.49
N GLU A 17 -25.28 -22.37 3.62
CA GLU A 17 -25.70 -20.99 3.88
C GLU A 17 -25.04 -19.99 2.91
N LYS A 18 -23.75 -20.15 2.62
CA LYS A 18 -22.94 -19.20 1.84
C LYS A 18 -22.56 -19.71 0.44
N LYS A 19 -23.29 -20.69 -0.11
CA LYS A 19 -22.98 -21.34 -1.39
C LYS A 19 -22.78 -20.38 -2.55
N ALA A 20 -23.62 -19.34 -2.63
CA ALA A 20 -23.50 -18.29 -3.65
C ALA A 20 -22.21 -17.47 -3.52
N PHE A 21 -21.77 -17.19 -2.29
CA PHE A 21 -20.49 -16.53 -2.03
C PHE A 21 -19.33 -17.40 -2.54
N PHE A 22 -19.27 -18.67 -2.16
CA PHE A 22 -18.20 -19.57 -2.61
C PHE A 22 -18.20 -19.77 -4.14
N SER A 23 -19.38 -20.00 -4.72
CA SER A 23 -19.56 -20.14 -6.18
C SER A 23 -19.05 -18.92 -6.93
N SER A 24 -19.25 -17.72 -6.37
CA SER A 24 -18.78 -16.48 -6.97
C SER A 24 -17.25 -16.26 -6.86
N PHE A 25 -16.51 -17.19 -6.26
CA PHE A 25 -15.05 -17.33 -6.30
C PHE A 25 -14.59 -18.61 -7.02
N ALA A 26 -15.46 -19.24 -7.81
CA ALA A 26 -15.23 -20.48 -8.57
C ALA A 26 -15.13 -21.77 -7.74
N PHE A 27 -15.50 -21.73 -6.46
CA PHE A 27 -15.70 -22.94 -5.65
C PHE A 27 -17.11 -23.47 -5.90
N ARG A 28 -17.25 -24.55 -6.67
CA ARG A 28 -18.56 -25.04 -7.15
C ARG A 28 -19.09 -26.23 -6.38
N GLU A 29 -18.19 -27.11 -5.96
CA GLU A 29 -18.51 -28.38 -5.33
C GLU A 29 -17.62 -28.55 -4.11
N ALA A 30 -18.18 -29.15 -3.06
CA ALA A 30 -17.48 -29.47 -1.84
C ALA A 30 -17.78 -30.94 -1.50
N GLU A 31 -16.74 -31.66 -1.13
CA GLU A 31 -16.79 -33.09 -0.83
C GLU A 31 -16.57 -33.32 0.66
N LYS A 32 -17.05 -34.44 1.21
CA LYS A 32 -16.81 -34.73 2.63
C LYS A 32 -15.31 -34.83 2.92
N SER A 33 -14.86 -34.06 3.90
CA SER A 33 -13.48 -34.05 4.36
C SER A 33 -13.16 -35.33 5.11
N GLY A 34 -11.95 -35.87 4.90
CA GLY A 34 -11.44 -36.99 5.71
C GLY A 34 -11.08 -36.61 7.14
N ARG A 35 -11.15 -35.33 7.50
CA ARG A 35 -10.90 -34.81 8.85
C ARG A 35 -12.14 -34.11 9.37
N GLN A 36 -12.58 -34.52 10.56
CA GLN A 36 -13.74 -33.98 11.27
C GLN A 36 -13.26 -33.16 12.48
N TYR A 37 -13.52 -31.86 12.49
CA TYR A 37 -13.15 -30.98 13.62
C TYR A 37 -14.34 -30.65 14.53
N ARG A 38 -15.58 -30.73 14.02
CA ARG A 38 -16.82 -30.42 14.76
C ARG A 38 -17.66 -31.68 14.97
N LEU A 39 -18.34 -31.82 16.11
CA LEU A 39 -19.05 -33.05 16.48
C LEU A 39 -20.45 -33.20 15.84
N PHE A 40 -21.02 -32.13 15.26
CA PHE A 40 -22.42 -32.10 14.80
C PHE A 40 -22.62 -31.42 13.44
N ASP A 41 -21.54 -31.25 12.68
CA ASP A 41 -21.55 -30.57 11.39
C ASP A 41 -20.45 -31.20 10.55
N ASP A 42 -20.81 -31.83 9.43
CA ASP A 42 -19.83 -32.50 8.58
C ASP A 42 -18.82 -31.49 8.06
N GLU A 43 -17.53 -31.85 8.09
CA GLU A 43 -16.52 -31.02 7.46
C GLU A 43 -16.51 -31.31 5.95
N LEU A 44 -16.54 -30.27 5.14
CA LEU A 44 -16.38 -30.35 3.70
C LEU A 44 -15.01 -29.80 3.28
N HIS A 45 -14.42 -30.43 2.28
CA HIS A 45 -13.23 -29.99 1.60
C HIS A 45 -13.62 -29.45 0.22
N CYS A 46 -13.14 -28.26 -0.12
CA CYS A 46 -13.42 -27.61 -1.39
C CYS A 46 -12.12 -27.16 -2.04
N THR A 47 -12.04 -27.28 -3.37
CA THR A 47 -10.89 -26.84 -4.17
C THR A 47 -11.33 -25.98 -5.35
N ALA A 48 -10.45 -25.08 -5.76
CA ALA A 48 -10.58 -24.36 -7.01
C ALA A 48 -9.20 -24.01 -7.60
N SER A 49 -9.17 -23.77 -8.91
CA SER A 49 -7.98 -23.24 -9.58
C SER A 49 -7.60 -21.88 -9.00
N PHE A 50 -6.33 -21.70 -8.65
CA PHE A 50 -5.82 -20.42 -8.15
C PHE A 50 -6.15 -19.27 -9.12
N ASP A 51 -5.96 -19.48 -10.42
CA ASP A 51 -6.22 -18.46 -11.44
C ASP A 51 -7.69 -18.01 -11.46
N MET A 52 -8.62 -18.96 -11.35
CA MET A 52 -10.06 -18.65 -11.35
C MET A 52 -10.49 -17.92 -10.08
N VAL A 53 -10.00 -18.36 -8.92
CA VAL A 53 -10.24 -17.68 -7.63
C VAL A 53 -9.66 -16.28 -7.69
N TRP A 54 -8.41 -16.14 -8.14
CA TRP A 54 -7.72 -14.86 -8.24
C TRP A 54 -8.43 -13.89 -9.17
N LYS A 55 -8.86 -14.35 -10.35
CA LYS A 55 -9.67 -13.56 -11.29
C LYS A 55 -10.97 -13.07 -10.66
N SER A 56 -11.60 -13.89 -9.84
CA SER A 56 -12.83 -13.54 -9.11
C SER A 56 -12.58 -12.52 -8.00
N VAL A 57 -11.49 -12.68 -7.24
CA VAL A 57 -11.01 -11.71 -6.26
C VAL A 57 -10.78 -10.36 -6.94
N MET A 58 -9.99 -10.33 -8.02
CA MET A 58 -9.66 -9.09 -8.72
C MET A 58 -10.88 -8.39 -9.34
N LYS A 59 -11.90 -9.15 -9.77
CA LYS A 59 -13.16 -8.57 -10.26
C LYS A 59 -13.98 -7.89 -9.15
N LYS A 60 -13.87 -8.37 -7.91
CA LYS A 60 -14.67 -7.90 -6.77
C LYS A 60 -13.95 -6.87 -5.91
N LEU A 61 -12.62 -6.91 -5.88
CA LEU A 61 -11.78 -6.03 -5.07
C LEU A 61 -12.13 -4.55 -5.24
N PRO A 62 -12.36 -4.02 -6.46
CA PRO A 62 -12.74 -2.60 -6.63
C PRO A 62 -14.07 -2.23 -5.93
N LYS A 63 -15.03 -3.16 -5.88
CA LYS A 63 -16.30 -2.93 -5.17
C LYS A 63 -16.11 -2.97 -3.67
N LEU A 64 -15.22 -3.84 -3.17
CA LEU A 64 -14.88 -3.92 -1.76
C LEU A 64 -14.12 -2.67 -1.30
N THR A 65 -13.14 -2.20 -2.08
CA THR A 65 -12.43 -0.96 -1.79
C THR A 65 -13.41 0.23 -1.77
N ALA A 66 -14.27 0.36 -2.78
CA ALA A 66 -15.28 1.43 -2.83
C ALA A 66 -16.33 1.35 -1.68
N SER A 67 -16.70 0.14 -1.24
CA SER A 67 -17.64 -0.01 -0.11
C SER A 67 -16.99 0.33 1.23
N LEU A 68 -15.67 0.16 1.35
CA LEU A 68 -14.89 0.57 2.52
C LEU A 68 -14.64 2.10 2.56
N GLU A 69 -14.80 2.79 1.43
CA GLU A 69 -14.69 4.26 1.31
C GLU A 69 -15.93 5.02 1.85
N ILE A 70 -17.08 4.35 2.06
CA ILE A 70 -18.36 5.01 2.40
C ILE A 70 -18.37 5.66 3.81
N ASN A 71 -17.39 5.37 4.67
CA ASN A 71 -17.27 5.98 6.01
C ASN A 71 -16.48 7.31 6.04
N GLY A 72 -16.65 8.18 5.03
CA GLY A 72 -16.49 9.64 5.16
C GLY A 72 -15.08 10.21 5.43
N SER A 73 -14.04 9.39 5.59
CA SER A 73 -12.64 9.83 5.56
C SER A 73 -11.93 9.02 4.48
N SER A 74 -11.34 9.68 3.47
CA SER A 74 -10.52 8.97 2.49
C SER A 74 -9.28 8.42 3.18
N GLN A 75 -9.42 7.20 3.71
CA GLN A 75 -8.35 6.37 4.26
C GLN A 75 -7.45 5.77 3.16
N ASP A 76 -7.50 6.32 1.95
CA ASP A 76 -6.56 6.07 0.85
C ASP A 76 -5.61 7.25 0.61
N SER A 77 -4.37 6.93 0.23
CA SER A 77 -3.37 7.97 -0.04
C SER A 77 -3.71 8.68 -1.34
N ASP A 78 -3.46 9.99 -1.41
CA ASP A 78 -3.66 10.79 -2.61
C ASP A 78 -2.42 10.84 -3.50
N LEU A 79 -1.26 10.58 -2.90
CA LEU A 79 0.03 10.59 -3.56
C LEU A 79 0.80 9.30 -3.29
N LEU A 80 1.61 8.90 -4.27
CA LEU A 80 2.71 7.95 -4.08
C LEU A 80 4.02 8.71 -4.15
N VAL A 81 4.80 8.71 -3.07
CA VAL A 81 6.09 9.40 -2.98
C VAL A 81 7.22 8.38 -3.06
N SER A 82 8.13 8.56 -4.03
CA SER A 82 9.29 7.68 -4.20
C SER A 82 10.47 8.20 -3.40
N LEU A 83 11.08 7.32 -2.61
CA LEU A 83 12.16 7.60 -1.66
C LEU A 83 13.34 6.67 -1.91
N ARG A 84 14.56 7.18 -1.64
CA ARG A 84 15.73 6.30 -1.53
C ARG A 84 15.53 5.35 -0.35
N PRO A 85 15.91 4.06 -0.44
CA PRO A 85 15.64 3.07 0.62
C PRO A 85 16.03 3.52 2.02
N ARG A 86 17.24 4.06 2.19
CA ARG A 86 17.73 4.53 3.49
C ARG A 86 16.84 5.62 4.11
N PHE A 87 16.26 6.51 3.28
CA PHE A 87 15.41 7.59 3.77
C PHE A 87 13.99 7.12 4.03
N ALA A 88 13.50 6.15 3.25
CA ALA A 88 12.24 5.48 3.56
C ALA A 88 12.34 4.82 4.94
N ASP A 89 13.40 4.05 5.18
CA ASP A 89 13.65 3.44 6.49
C ASP A 89 13.71 4.49 7.61
N SER A 90 14.48 5.56 7.44
CA SER A 90 14.57 6.60 8.45
C SER A 90 13.26 7.34 8.72
N ILE A 91 12.39 7.50 7.73
CA ILE A 91 11.03 8.02 7.94
C ILE A 91 10.22 7.03 8.79
N LEU A 92 10.23 5.76 8.42
CA LEU A 92 9.47 4.71 9.12
C LEU A 92 9.94 4.49 10.57
N GLN A 93 11.22 4.73 10.85
CA GLN A 93 11.79 4.65 12.20
C GLN A 93 11.74 5.99 12.97
N GLY A 94 11.16 7.04 12.37
CA GLY A 94 10.99 8.35 13.03
C GLY A 94 12.25 9.21 13.12
N ARG A 95 13.39 8.78 12.58
CA ARG A 95 14.62 9.59 12.52
C ARG A 95 14.52 10.75 11.55
N LYS A 96 13.80 10.56 10.44
CA LYS A 96 13.57 11.56 9.40
C LYS A 96 12.12 12.01 9.42
N THR A 97 11.87 13.23 9.85
CA THR A 97 10.52 13.82 9.90
C THR A 97 10.30 14.89 8.83
N VAL A 98 11.36 15.28 8.11
CA VAL A 98 11.28 16.26 7.01
C VAL A 98 11.78 15.65 5.72
N GLU A 99 10.94 15.63 4.69
CA GLU A 99 11.31 15.27 3.32
C GLU A 99 11.45 16.52 2.46
N VAL A 100 12.54 16.63 1.69
CA VAL A 100 12.78 17.82 0.85
C VAL A 100 12.61 17.50 -0.63
N ARG A 101 11.93 18.40 -1.34
CA ARG A 101 11.65 18.29 -2.77
C ARG A 101 11.99 19.58 -3.49
N ARG A 102 12.54 19.47 -4.71
CA ARG A 102 12.79 20.63 -5.59
C ARG A 102 11.52 21.24 -6.18
N SER A 103 10.43 20.47 -6.24
CA SER A 103 9.12 20.92 -6.69
C SER A 103 8.04 20.14 -5.98
N PHE A 104 7.08 20.85 -5.37
CA PHE A 104 5.92 20.26 -4.70
C PHE A 104 4.74 21.24 -4.73
N SER A 105 3.51 20.74 -4.71
CA SER A 105 2.30 21.59 -4.78
C SER A 105 1.67 21.74 -3.40
N ALA A 106 1.43 22.99 -2.97
CA ALA A 106 0.83 23.30 -1.67
C ALA A 106 -0.58 22.75 -1.45
N LYS A 107 -1.29 22.42 -2.53
CA LYS A 107 -2.61 21.75 -2.45
C LYS A 107 -2.59 20.38 -1.77
N TRP A 108 -1.39 19.80 -1.59
CA TRP A 108 -1.21 18.50 -0.94
C TRP A 108 -0.97 18.60 0.56
N LEU A 109 -0.99 19.80 1.14
CA LEU A 109 -0.97 19.98 2.60
C LEU A 109 -2.18 19.27 3.23
N GLY A 110 -1.96 18.51 4.30
CA GLY A 110 -2.98 17.72 4.98
C GLY A 110 -3.30 16.38 4.31
N HIS A 111 -2.79 16.12 3.11
CA HIS A 111 -3.05 14.86 2.41
C HIS A 111 -2.17 13.72 2.95
N ARG A 112 -2.71 12.50 2.89
CA ARG A 112 -1.96 11.27 3.15
C ARG A 112 -1.23 10.81 1.91
N ILE A 113 -0.01 10.34 2.11
CA ILE A 113 0.90 9.85 1.09
C ILE A 113 1.28 8.39 1.37
N ALA A 114 1.36 7.61 0.30
CA ALA A 114 1.96 6.29 0.31
C ALA A 114 3.47 6.44 0.05
N LEU A 115 4.28 5.70 0.81
CA LEU A 115 5.73 5.74 0.74
C LEU A 115 6.23 4.55 -0.09
N TYR A 116 6.89 4.85 -1.21
CA TYR A 116 7.54 3.85 -2.05
C TYR A 116 9.06 3.91 -1.85
N ALA A 117 9.65 2.81 -1.39
CA ALA A 117 11.09 2.66 -1.33
C ALA A 117 11.60 2.13 -2.67
N GLY A 118 12.57 2.84 -3.27
CA GLY A 118 13.23 2.45 -4.51
C GLY A 118 14.07 1.17 -4.39
N ALA A 119 14.82 0.84 -5.45
CA ALA A 119 15.70 -0.32 -5.45
C ALA A 119 16.78 -0.24 -4.35
N PRO A 120 17.16 -1.37 -3.70
CA PRO A 120 16.72 -2.74 -4.01
C PRO A 120 15.36 -3.13 -3.42
N ILE A 121 14.80 -2.36 -2.48
CA ILE A 121 13.57 -2.70 -1.75
C ILE A 121 12.34 -2.74 -2.68
N SER A 122 12.22 -1.77 -3.59
CA SER A 122 11.22 -1.71 -4.66
C SER A 122 9.77 -1.99 -4.19
N SER A 123 9.34 -1.38 -3.09
CA SER A 123 8.07 -1.72 -2.41
C SER A 123 7.33 -0.50 -1.88
N ILE A 124 6.01 -0.60 -1.75
CA ILE A 124 5.24 0.30 -0.87
C ILE A 124 5.47 -0.15 0.57
N VAL A 125 6.04 0.73 1.39
CA VAL A 125 6.58 0.38 2.71
C VAL A 125 5.82 1.02 3.88
N GLY A 126 4.91 1.95 3.61
CA GLY A 126 4.18 2.66 4.64
C GLY A 126 3.36 3.82 4.10
N GLU A 127 2.78 4.58 5.01
CA GLU A 127 2.06 5.83 4.74
C GLU A 127 2.42 6.92 5.75
N ALA A 128 2.19 8.18 5.39
CA ALA A 128 2.39 9.35 6.25
C ALA A 128 1.45 10.48 5.84
N VAL A 129 1.28 11.49 6.68
CA VAL A 129 0.53 12.73 6.36
C VAL A 129 1.50 13.89 6.20
N ILE A 130 1.25 14.75 5.21
CA ILE A 130 1.98 16.01 5.06
C ILE A 130 1.35 17.03 6.01
N GLU A 131 1.90 17.15 7.21
CA GLU A 131 1.34 18.00 8.27
C GLU A 131 1.65 19.47 8.04
N GLN A 132 2.83 19.78 7.49
CA GLN A 132 3.20 21.13 7.10
C GLN A 132 4.00 21.11 5.80
N LEU A 133 3.94 22.23 5.08
CA LEU A 133 4.73 22.47 3.89
C LEU A 133 5.39 23.85 3.99
N VAL A 134 6.71 23.88 3.84
CA VAL A 134 7.50 25.11 3.84
C VAL A 134 8.22 25.24 2.50
N GLU A 135 7.99 26.35 1.80
CA GLU A 135 8.74 26.74 0.60
C GLU A 135 9.75 27.83 0.98
N ASP A 136 11.04 27.57 0.77
CA ASP A 136 12.09 28.54 1.10
C ASP A 136 13.39 28.27 0.32
N THR A 137 14.38 29.13 0.49
CA THR A 137 15.74 28.97 -0.02
C THR A 137 16.43 27.73 0.58
N PRO A 138 17.37 27.08 -0.14
CA PRO A 138 18.11 25.94 0.41
C PRO A 138 18.81 26.23 1.74
N MET A 139 19.36 27.44 1.90
CA MET A 139 20.01 27.85 3.14
C MET A 139 19.04 27.90 4.31
N SER A 140 17.87 28.52 4.13
CA SER A 140 16.82 28.58 5.16
C SER A 140 16.31 27.17 5.51
N ILE A 141 16.03 26.33 4.50
CA ILE A 141 15.60 24.94 4.73
C ILE A 141 16.64 24.16 5.54
N TRP A 142 17.93 24.26 5.20
CA TRP A 142 18.99 23.59 5.94
C TRP A 142 19.06 24.08 7.39
N ASN A 143 19.08 25.40 7.60
CA ASN A 143 19.20 25.98 8.94
C ASN A 143 18.03 25.58 9.85
N ARG A 144 16.83 25.43 9.28
CA ARG A 144 15.61 25.09 10.04
C ARG A 144 15.44 23.59 10.26
N PHE A 145 15.77 22.76 9.27
CA PHE A 145 15.37 21.35 9.24
C PHE A 145 16.53 20.37 9.09
N GLY A 146 17.78 20.83 9.08
CA GLY A 146 19.00 20.03 8.88
C GLY A 146 19.01 18.73 9.69
N SER A 147 18.73 18.84 10.99
CA SER A 147 18.69 17.71 11.93
C SER A 147 17.53 16.75 11.71
N SER A 148 16.44 17.18 11.06
CA SER A 148 15.22 16.39 10.84
C SER A 148 15.18 15.70 9.47
N MET A 149 16.17 15.96 8.61
CA MET A 149 16.25 15.40 7.25
C MET A 149 17.03 14.09 7.16
N ASP A 150 17.76 13.71 8.22
CA ASP A 150 18.62 12.53 8.29
C ASP A 150 19.57 12.41 7.09
N CYS A 151 20.21 13.52 6.71
CA CYS A 151 21.24 13.55 5.69
C CYS A 151 22.36 14.50 6.09
N THR A 152 23.55 14.30 5.52
CA THR A 152 24.67 15.21 5.76
C THR A 152 24.49 16.52 5.00
N LYS A 153 25.21 17.57 5.41
CA LYS A 153 25.24 18.85 4.70
C LYS A 153 25.67 18.67 3.24
N ASN A 154 26.72 17.90 3.00
CA ASN A 154 27.21 17.63 1.65
C ASN A 154 26.14 16.96 0.77
N GLU A 155 25.39 16.00 1.31
CA GLU A 155 24.30 15.35 0.57
C GLU A 155 23.15 16.30 0.26
N PHE A 156 22.81 17.18 1.21
CA PHE A 156 21.81 18.21 1.01
C PHE A 156 22.25 19.23 -0.06
N ASP A 157 23.48 19.72 0.02
CA ASP A 157 24.01 20.73 -0.91
C ASP A 157 24.08 20.17 -2.34
N ALA A 158 24.52 18.91 -2.49
CA ALA A 158 24.50 18.21 -3.77
C ALA A 158 23.06 18.10 -4.34
N TYR A 159 22.08 17.78 -3.49
CA TYR A 159 20.67 17.71 -3.89
C TYR A 159 20.08 19.07 -4.27
N ALA A 160 20.44 20.11 -3.51
CA ALA A 160 19.97 21.48 -3.64
C ALA A 160 20.69 22.27 -4.74
N THR A 161 21.75 21.73 -5.34
CA THR A 161 22.59 22.42 -6.31
C THR A 161 21.75 22.99 -7.46
N GLY A 162 21.88 24.31 -7.68
CA GLY A 162 21.15 25.07 -8.71
C GLY A 162 19.67 25.31 -8.41
N ALA A 163 19.19 25.04 -7.19
CA ALA A 163 17.82 25.35 -6.78
C ALA A 163 17.76 26.71 -6.07
N ASN A 164 16.91 27.61 -6.55
CA ASN A 164 16.62 28.88 -5.85
C ASN A 164 15.66 28.68 -4.67
N LYS A 165 14.85 27.62 -4.73
CA LYS A 165 13.85 27.26 -3.73
C LYS A 165 13.73 25.75 -3.60
N LEU A 166 13.34 25.31 -2.41
CA LEU A 166 13.01 23.92 -2.06
C LEU A 166 11.72 23.90 -1.24
N PHE A 167 11.10 22.73 -1.21
CA PHE A 167 9.90 22.43 -0.45
C PHE A 167 10.26 21.42 0.65
N ALA A 168 10.11 21.80 1.92
CA ALA A 168 10.20 20.90 3.06
C ALA A 168 8.80 20.43 3.46
N LEU A 169 8.59 19.12 3.35
CA LEU A 169 7.37 18.43 3.72
C LEU A 169 7.58 17.86 5.11
N LEU A 170 6.89 18.40 6.11
CA LEU A 170 6.91 17.84 7.46
C LEU A 170 5.93 16.67 7.48
N LEU A 171 6.48 15.50 7.79
CA LEU A 171 5.76 14.24 7.81
C LEU A 171 5.36 13.91 9.24
N GLY A 172 4.09 13.57 9.43
CA GLY A 172 3.62 12.98 10.66
C GLY A 172 2.58 11.90 10.40
N SER A 173 1.98 11.39 11.47
CA SER A 173 1.13 10.19 11.42
C SER A 173 1.75 9.03 10.61
N VAL A 174 3.07 8.85 10.73
CA VAL A 174 3.81 7.84 9.98
C VAL A 174 3.38 6.45 10.42
N ARG A 175 3.02 5.59 9.46
CA ARG A 175 2.57 4.23 9.68
C ARG A 175 3.37 3.26 8.80
N PRO A 176 4.36 2.55 9.37
CA PRO A 176 5.06 1.49 8.67
C PRO A 176 4.14 0.32 8.34
N TYR A 177 4.33 -0.28 7.16
CA TYR A 177 3.66 -1.52 6.80
C TYR A 177 4.45 -2.69 7.39
N ARG A 178 3.76 -3.59 8.11
CA ARG A 178 4.34 -4.83 8.63
C ARG A 178 4.87 -5.70 7.50
N ARG A 179 4.13 -5.73 6.38
CA ARG A 179 4.50 -6.45 5.16
C ARG A 179 4.49 -5.48 3.98
N PRO A 180 5.68 -4.98 3.56
CA PRO A 180 5.79 -4.13 2.38
C PRO A 180 5.20 -4.80 1.14
N LEU A 181 4.46 -4.05 0.34
CA LEU A 181 3.92 -4.55 -0.92
C LEU A 181 4.96 -4.35 -2.03
N SER A 182 5.60 -5.44 -2.45
CA SER A 182 6.60 -5.39 -3.52
C SER A 182 6.00 -4.94 -4.85
N LEU A 183 6.81 -4.27 -5.69
CA LEU A 183 6.41 -3.86 -7.04
C LEU A 183 5.98 -5.06 -7.89
N GLY A 184 6.62 -6.22 -7.72
CA GLY A 184 6.24 -7.46 -8.40
C GLY A 184 4.84 -7.91 -8.00
N THR A 185 4.58 -8.02 -6.70
CA THR A 185 3.25 -8.37 -6.17
C THR A 185 2.19 -7.38 -6.60
N ALA A 186 2.48 -6.07 -6.51
CA ALA A 186 1.57 -5.02 -6.95
C ALA A 186 1.22 -5.13 -8.45
N ARG A 187 2.20 -5.45 -9.31
CA ARG A 187 1.97 -5.68 -10.75
C ARG A 187 1.09 -6.90 -10.99
N SER A 188 1.33 -8.00 -10.29
CA SER A 188 0.53 -9.23 -10.38
C SER A 188 -0.91 -9.00 -9.90
N LEU A 189 -1.10 -8.22 -8.84
CA LEU A 189 -2.41 -7.81 -8.36
C LEU A 189 -3.15 -6.97 -9.39
N VAL A 190 -2.55 -5.86 -9.85
CA VAL A 190 -3.24 -4.92 -10.75
C VAL A 190 -3.41 -5.47 -12.17
N GLY A 191 -2.59 -6.46 -12.57
CA GLY A 191 -2.57 -6.99 -13.94
C GLY A 191 -2.08 -5.95 -14.97
N LYS A 192 -1.34 -4.93 -14.52
CA LYS A 192 -0.79 -3.85 -15.36
C LYS A 192 0.65 -3.56 -14.98
N GLN A 193 1.38 -2.97 -15.91
CA GLN A 193 2.70 -2.44 -15.61
C GLN A 193 2.56 -1.26 -14.62
N LEU A 194 3.35 -1.33 -13.55
CA LEU A 194 3.51 -0.26 -12.58
C LEU A 194 4.92 0.33 -12.72
N LEU A 195 4.98 1.63 -12.96
CA LEU A 195 6.23 2.38 -13.01
C LEU A 195 6.33 3.24 -11.74
N PRO A 196 7.38 3.05 -10.91
CA PRO A 196 7.60 3.91 -9.76
C PRO A 196 7.73 5.38 -10.16
N PRO A 197 7.20 6.32 -9.38
CA PRO A 197 7.38 7.74 -9.68
C PRO A 197 8.85 8.15 -9.52
N ARG A 198 9.29 9.10 -10.35
CA ARG A 198 10.63 9.70 -10.21
C ARG A 198 10.73 10.59 -8.96
N SER A 199 9.65 11.28 -8.62
CA SER A 199 9.55 12.09 -7.41
C SER A 199 8.30 11.68 -6.61
N TYR A 200 7.12 12.06 -7.09
CA TYR A 200 5.84 11.62 -6.59
C TYR A 200 4.83 11.50 -7.75
N ALA A 201 3.74 10.77 -7.54
CA ALA A 201 2.64 10.67 -8.50
C ALA A 201 1.30 10.89 -7.80
N ARG A 202 0.38 11.58 -8.48
CA ARG A 202 -1.02 11.69 -8.06
C ARG A 202 -1.75 10.38 -8.31
N LEU A 203 -2.49 9.92 -7.33
CA LEU A 203 -3.32 8.73 -7.42
C LEU A 203 -4.70 9.12 -7.95
N LYS A 204 -4.77 9.32 -9.26
CA LYS A 204 -6.06 9.46 -9.97
C LYS A 204 -6.71 8.10 -10.13
N VAL A 205 -8.05 8.06 -10.23
CA VAL A 205 -8.87 6.84 -10.40
C VAL A 205 -8.32 5.90 -11.49
N ASP A 206 -7.81 6.43 -12.59
CA ASP A 206 -7.30 5.63 -13.71
C ASP A 206 -5.85 5.17 -13.57
N SER A 207 -5.13 5.66 -12.55
CA SER A 207 -3.75 5.26 -12.30
C SER A 207 -3.69 3.80 -11.85
N PRO A 208 -2.85 2.95 -12.45
CA PRO A 208 -2.63 1.60 -11.97
C PRO A 208 -2.23 1.55 -10.48
N TRP A 209 -1.53 2.57 -9.98
CA TRP A 209 -1.17 2.69 -8.56
C TRP A 209 -2.38 2.96 -7.65
N ALA A 210 -3.41 3.64 -8.14
CA ALA A 210 -4.63 3.88 -7.36
C ALA A 210 -5.41 2.59 -7.07
N ARG A 211 -5.14 1.52 -7.83
CA ARG A 211 -5.66 0.18 -7.53
C ARG A 211 -4.80 -0.59 -6.56
N ALA A 212 -3.47 -0.41 -6.58
CA ALA A 212 -2.55 -1.17 -5.75
C ALA A 212 -2.51 -0.69 -4.29
N ILE A 213 -2.58 0.63 -4.08
CA ILE A 213 -2.34 1.24 -2.77
C ILE A 213 -3.43 0.94 -1.74
N PRO A 214 -4.73 1.01 -2.07
CA PRO A 214 -5.79 0.59 -1.14
C PRO A 214 -5.62 -0.88 -0.70
N ILE A 215 -5.23 -1.77 -1.63
CA ILE A 215 -4.96 -3.19 -1.32
C ILE A 215 -3.80 -3.31 -0.33
N ALA A 216 -2.72 -2.54 -0.54
CA ALA A 216 -1.57 -2.53 0.36
C ALA A 216 -2.01 -2.14 1.78
N GLY A 217 -2.83 -1.09 1.91
CA GLY A 217 -3.39 -0.65 3.19
C GLY A 217 -4.33 -1.67 3.83
N MET A 218 -5.23 -2.29 3.05
CA MET A 218 -6.14 -3.34 3.54
C MET A 218 -5.39 -4.54 4.12
N LEU A 219 -4.33 -5.00 3.44
CA LEU A 219 -3.49 -6.11 3.91
C LEU A 219 -2.85 -5.80 5.26
N GLN A 220 -2.56 -4.54 5.57
CA GLN A 220 -2.03 -4.19 6.89
C GLN A 220 -3.10 -4.15 7.98
N ARG A 221 -4.35 -3.79 7.65
CA ARG A 221 -5.46 -3.65 8.62
C ARG A 221 -6.04 -5.01 9.02
N ALA A 222 -6.06 -5.98 8.10
CA ALA A 222 -6.61 -7.31 8.34
C ALA A 222 -5.80 -8.14 9.36
N GLU A 223 -4.53 -7.80 9.61
CA GLU A 223 -3.65 -8.48 10.58
C GLU A 223 -3.63 -7.80 11.96
N GLY A 224 -4.56 -6.87 12.22
CA GLY A 224 -4.70 -6.11 13.46
C GLY A 224 -5.94 -6.44 14.30
N VAL A 225 -6.66 -7.52 13.96
CA VAL A 225 -7.82 -8.05 14.70
C VAL A 225 -7.43 -9.37 15.36
#